data_AF-A0A9X3Z4W6-F1
#
_entry.id   AF-A0A9X3Z4W6-F1
#
_cell.length_a   1.000
_cell.length_b   1.000
_cell.length_c   1.000
_cell.angle_alpha   90.00
_cell.angle_beta   90.00
_cell.angle_gamma   90.00
#
_symmetry.space_group_name_H-M   'P 1'
#
loop_
_entity.id
_entity.type
_entity.pdbx_description
1 polymer ?
#
loop_
_entity_poly.entity_id
_entity_poly.type
_entity_poly.pdbx_seq_one_letter_code
_entity_poly.pdbx_strand_id
1 'polypeptide(L)'
;MPYQAKTDWKYNDPVTEVDVNRWEQGIKDAHAAMDNFVLRLASLETRVKTLEDAVLNDFKNNIFNMSFQTLDGVLVSRGWHDVANGRLVVK
;
A
#
# COMPACT_ATOMS: atom_id res chain seq x y z
N MET A 1 7.91 -14.50 20.90
CA MET A 1 7.88 -13.31 21.77
C MET A 1 8.70 -12.22 21.10
N PRO A 2 8.34 -10.94 21.21
CA PRO A 2 9.13 -9.85 20.61
C PRO A 2 10.52 -9.78 21.23
N TYR A 3 11.55 -9.50 20.43
CA TYR A 3 12.92 -9.26 20.90
C TYR A 3 12.96 -8.28 22.08
N GLN A 4 13.73 -8.63 23.11
CA GLN A 4 13.97 -7.80 24.28
C GLN A 4 15.46 -7.46 24.34
N ALA A 5 15.82 -6.19 24.29
CA ALA A 5 17.22 -5.79 24.38
C ALA A 5 17.72 -5.81 25.82
N LYS A 6 18.92 -6.34 26.05
CA LYS A 6 19.68 -6.11 27.28
C LYS A 6 20.63 -4.95 27.03
N THR A 7 20.46 -3.85 27.77
CA THR A 7 21.21 -2.59 27.57
C THR A 7 22.02 -2.20 28.79
N ASP A 8 21.98 -3.00 29.85
CA ASP A 8 22.55 -2.74 31.17
C ASP A 8 23.83 -3.53 31.47
N TRP A 9 24.51 -3.99 30.42
CA TRP A 9 25.76 -4.75 30.49
C TRP A 9 26.82 -4.12 31.38
N LYS A 10 27.43 -4.92 32.25
CA LYS A 10 28.66 -4.56 32.99
C LYS A 10 29.88 -5.14 32.30
N TYR A 11 31.03 -4.50 32.53
CA TYR A 11 32.30 -4.91 31.93
C TYR A 11 32.66 -6.39 32.17
N ASN A 12 32.32 -6.93 33.34
CA ASN A 12 32.62 -8.31 33.72
C ASN A 12 31.40 -9.24 33.63
N ASP A 13 30.29 -8.81 33.01
CA ASP A 13 29.15 -9.70 32.83
C ASP A 13 29.51 -10.84 31.88
N PRO A 14 29.36 -12.11 32.29
CA PRO A 14 29.57 -13.23 31.38
C PRO A 14 28.50 -13.22 30.29
N VAL A 15 28.89 -13.53 29.05
CA VAL A 15 27.94 -13.80 27.97
C VAL A 15 27.44 -15.24 28.12
N THR A 16 26.13 -15.39 28.24
CA THR A 16 25.48 -16.70 28.39
C THR A 16 24.81 -17.16 27.10
N GLU A 17 24.46 -18.44 27.00
CA GLU A 17 23.67 -18.98 25.89
C GLU A 17 22.34 -18.22 25.74
N VAL A 18 21.71 -17.81 26.85
CA VAL A 18 20.47 -17.02 26.84
C VAL A 18 20.69 -15.67 26.14
N ASP A 19 21.83 -15.02 26.37
CA ASP A 19 22.15 -13.77 25.72
C ASP A 19 22.36 -13.94 24.20
N VAL A 20 23.04 -15.02 23.80
CA VAL A 20 23.26 -15.35 22.39
C VAL A 20 21.93 -15.69 21.70
N ASN A 21 21.11 -16.55 22.29
CA ASN A 21 19.79 -16.89 21.77
C ASN A 21 18.89 -15.66 21.62
N ARG A 22 19.00 -14.70 22.54
CA ARG A 22 18.29 -13.42 22.45
C ARG A 22 18.76 -12.62 21.23
N TRP A 23 20.07 -12.50 21.01
CA TRP A 23 20.61 -11.81 19.84
C TRP A 23 20.20 -12.49 18.53
N GLU A 24 20.30 -13.82 18.44
CA GLU A 24 19.86 -14.59 17.27
C GLU A 24 18.37 -14.36 16.97
N GLN A 25 17.53 -14.33 18.01
CA GLN A 25 16.13 -13.98 17.85
C GLN A 25 15.96 -12.55 17.32
N GLY A 26 16.71 -11.58 17.84
CA GLY A 26 16.67 -10.19 17.38
C GLY A 26 17.10 -10.03 15.93
N ILE A 27 18.15 -10.75 15.51
CA ILE A 27 18.62 -10.78 14.12
C ILE A 27 17.53 -11.37 13.21
N LYS A 28 16.95 -12.51 13.60
CA LYS A 28 15.85 -13.14 12.86
C LYS A 28 14.64 -12.22 12.72
N ASP A 29 14.23 -11.57 13.80
CA ASP A 29 13.10 -10.64 13.80
C ASP A 29 13.36 -9.44 12.88
N ALA A 30 14.59 -8.89 12.90
CA ALA A 30 14.99 -7.80 12.02
C ALA A 30 14.98 -8.21 10.54
N HIS A 31 15.47 -9.40 10.21
CA HIS A 31 15.41 -9.94 8.85
C HIS A 31 13.96 -10.11 8.37
N ALA A 32 13.09 -10.67 9.19
CA ALA A 32 11.68 -10.83 8.85
C ALA A 32 10.97 -9.48 8.62
N ALA A 33 11.28 -8.47 9.43
CA ALA A 33 10.77 -7.11 9.23
C ALA A 33 11.30 -6.49 7.92
N MET A 34 12.58 -6.68 7.63
CA MET A 34 13.20 -6.21 6.39
C MET A 34 12.57 -6.85 5.15
N ASP A 35 12.35 -8.17 5.15
CA ASP A 35 11.69 -8.89 4.06
C ASP A 35 10.27 -8.34 3.83
N ASN A 36 9.53 -8.05 4.90
CA ASN A 36 8.22 -7.42 4.81
C ASN A 36 8.29 -6.02 4.17
N PHE A 37 9.27 -5.21 4.55
CA PHE A 37 9.47 -3.89 3.96
C PHE A 37 9.84 -3.96 2.48
N VAL A 38 10.67 -4.90 2.07
CA VAL A 38 11.02 -5.12 0.66
C VAL A 38 9.77 -5.44 -0.16
N LEU A 39 8.92 -6.36 0.33
CA LEU A 39 7.66 -6.71 -0.35
C LEU A 39 6.71 -5.50 -0.46
N ARG A 40 6.62 -4.69 0.60
CA ARG A 40 5.78 -3.48 0.61
C ARG A 40 6.31 -2.41 -0.33
N LEU A 41 7.63 -2.24 -0.44
CA LEU A 41 8.26 -1.32 -1.38
C LEU A 41 8.00 -1.76 -2.82
N ALA A 42 8.17 -3.04 -3.16
CA ALA A 42 7.87 -3.55 -4.49
C ALA A 42 6.38 -3.36 -4.88
N SER A 43 5.47 -3.58 -3.93
CA SER A 43 4.03 -3.29 -4.13
C SER A 43 3.77 -1.81 -4.34
N LEU A 44 4.43 -0.93 -3.56
CA LEU A 44 4.29 0.52 -3.70
C LEU A 44 4.81 1.00 -5.05
N GLU A 45 5.97 0.53 -5.48
CA GLU A 45 6.57 0.84 -6.78
C GLU A 45 5.62 0.46 -7.93
N THR A 46 5.02 -0.73 -7.88
CA THR A 46 4.02 -1.18 -8.86
C THR A 46 2.82 -0.24 -8.91
N ARG A 47 2.32 0.22 -7.75
CA ARG A 47 1.18 1.13 -7.67
C ARG A 47 1.52 2.53 -8.19
N VAL A 48 2.71 3.04 -7.86
CA VAL A 48 3.20 4.32 -8.37
C VAL A 48 3.32 4.26 -9.89
N LYS A 49 3.97 3.23 -10.43
CA LYS A 49 4.09 3.04 -11.88
C LYS A 49 2.71 2.97 -12.56
N THR A 50 1.76 2.25 -11.97
CA THR A 50 0.38 2.18 -12.49
C THR A 50 -0.27 3.57 -12.54
N LEU A 51 -0.07 4.40 -11.51
CA LEU A 51 -0.58 5.77 -11.47
C LEU A 51 0.15 6.67 -12.48
N GLU A 52 1.46 6.54 -12.62
CA GLU A 52 2.25 7.27 -13.61
C GLU A 52 1.79 6.92 -15.03
N ASP A 53 1.63 5.64 -15.35
CA ASP A 53 1.11 5.18 -16.64
C ASP A 53 -0.32 5.69 -16.90
N ALA A 54 -1.17 5.70 -15.87
CA ALA A 54 -2.53 6.24 -15.94
C ALA A 54 -2.54 7.75 -16.24
N VAL A 55 -1.69 8.53 -15.57
CA VAL A 55 -1.59 9.98 -15.75
C VAL A 55 -0.99 10.32 -17.12
N LEU A 56 0.09 9.65 -17.51
CA LEU A 56 0.77 9.87 -18.80
C LEU A 56 -0.10 9.52 -19.99
N ASN A 57 -1.07 8.63 -19.82
CA ASN A 57 -2.02 8.25 -20.87
C ASN A 57 -3.32 9.09 -20.83
N ASP A 58 -3.33 10.29 -20.23
CA ASP A 58 -4.54 11.11 -20.05
C ASP A 58 -5.72 10.32 -19.45
N PHE A 59 -5.42 9.30 -18.64
CA PHE A 59 -6.38 8.32 -18.15
C PHE A 59 -7.22 7.59 -19.21
N LYS A 60 -6.84 7.61 -20.50
CA LYS A 60 -7.60 7.03 -21.63
C LYS A 60 -7.86 5.53 -21.51
N ASN A 61 -6.94 4.80 -20.87
CA ASN A 61 -7.02 3.35 -20.68
C ASN A 61 -7.44 2.94 -19.26
N ASN A 62 -7.81 3.90 -18.39
CA ASN A 62 -8.35 3.55 -17.09
C ASN A 62 -9.81 3.11 -17.25
N ILE A 63 -10.13 1.95 -16.70
CA ILE A 63 -11.51 1.47 -16.60
C ILE A 63 -12.18 2.29 -15.48
N PHE A 64 -12.58 3.52 -15.78
CA PHE A 64 -13.48 4.25 -14.90
C PHE A 64 -14.86 3.62 -15.01
N ASN A 65 -15.27 2.91 -13.95
CA ASN A 65 -16.65 2.47 -13.83
C ASN A 65 -17.51 3.68 -13.43
N MET A 66 -17.85 4.52 -14.41
CA MET A 66 -18.72 5.67 -14.20
C MET A 66 -20.16 5.19 -14.03
N SER A 67 -20.72 5.40 -12.85
CA SER A 67 -22.15 5.25 -12.62
C SER A 67 -22.83 6.60 -12.82
N PHE A 68 -23.85 6.65 -13.67
CA PHE A 68 -24.70 7.84 -13.81
C PHE A 68 -25.95 7.70 -12.94
N GLN A 69 -25.85 7.12 -11.73
CA GLN A 69 -26.96 7.18 -10.77
C GLN A 69 -27.18 8.62 -10.27
N THR A 70 -26.09 9.37 -10.06
CA THR A 70 -26.10 10.82 -9.81
C THR A 70 -25.15 11.52 -10.77
N LEU A 71 -25.28 12.84 -10.93
CA LEU A 71 -24.39 13.67 -11.75
C LEU A 71 -23.38 14.46 -10.91
N ASP A 72 -23.12 14.01 -9.68
CA ASP A 72 -22.22 14.72 -8.79
C ASP A 72 -20.80 14.76 -9.39
N GLY A 73 -20.31 15.97 -9.65
CA GLY A 73 -18.99 16.20 -10.25
C GLY A 73 -18.92 16.09 -11.78
N VAL A 74 -20.06 15.96 -12.48
CA VAL A 74 -20.11 15.91 -13.96
C VAL A 74 -21.14 16.89 -14.52
N LEU A 75 -20.76 17.70 -15.51
CA LEU A 75 -21.66 18.64 -16.17
C LEU A 75 -22.09 18.11 -17.54
N VAL A 76 -23.40 17.92 -17.74
CA VAL A 76 -23.96 17.42 -19.00
C VAL A 76 -24.02 18.56 -20.01
N SER A 77 -23.14 18.52 -21.02
CA SER A 77 -23.10 19.53 -22.09
C SER A 77 -24.13 19.28 -23.20
N ARG A 78 -24.51 18.01 -23.42
CA ARG A 78 -25.51 17.59 -24.42
C ARG A 78 -26.24 16.32 -23.95
N GLY A 79 -27.55 16.25 -24.19
CA GLY A 79 -28.40 15.12 -23.78
C GLY A 79 -29.15 15.37 -22.48
N TRP A 80 -29.73 14.31 -21.90
CA TRP A 80 -30.44 14.34 -20.62
C TRP A 80 -30.09 13.12 -19.75
N HIS A 81 -30.29 13.24 -18.44
CA HIS A 81 -29.99 12.20 -17.46
C HIS A 81 -31.25 11.42 -17.10
N ASP A 82 -31.23 10.12 -17.38
CA ASP A 82 -32.28 9.16 -17.03
C ASP A 82 -31.95 8.55 -15.66
N VAL A 83 -32.43 9.22 -14.59
CA VAL A 83 -32.18 8.84 -13.19
C VAL A 83 -32.69 7.43 -12.89
N ALA A 84 -33.83 7.05 -13.47
CA ALA A 84 -34.47 5.77 -13.21
C ALA A 84 -33.62 4.57 -13.70
N ASN A 85 -32.87 4.77 -14.77
CA ASN A 85 -32.02 3.73 -15.37
C ASN A 85 -30.51 4.02 -15.20
N GLY A 86 -30.15 5.10 -14.49
CA GLY A 86 -28.76 5.48 -14.21
C GLY A 86 -27.91 5.69 -15.47
N ARG A 87 -28.44 6.36 -16.49
CA ARG A 87 -27.77 6.52 -17.80
C ARG A 87 -27.91 7.93 -18.38
N LEU A 88 -26.94 8.31 -19.22
CA LEU A 88 -27.03 9.51 -20.07
C LEU A 88 -27.63 9.14 -21.43
N VAL A 89 -28.59 9.93 -21.89
CA VAL A 89 -29.29 9.73 -23.16
C VAL A 89 -29.03 10.93 -24.06
N VAL A 90 -28.50 10.66 -25.26
CA VAL A 90 -28.29 11.66 -26.31
C VAL A 90 -29.19 11.29 -27.48
N LYS A 91 -29.79 12.28 -28.13
CA LYS A 91 -30.66 12.10 -29.30
C LYS A 91 -29.85 12.06 -30.58
#